data_AF-W2NPA8-F1
#
_entry.id   AF-W2NPA8-F1
#
_cell.length_a   1.000
_cell.length_b   1.000
_cell.length_c   1.000
_cell.angle_alpha   90.00
_cell.angle_beta   90.00
_cell.angle_gamma   90.00
#
_symmetry.space_group_name_H-M   'P 1'
#
loop_
_entity.id
_entity.type
_entity.pdbx_description
1 polymer ?
#
loop_
_entity_poly.entity_id
_entity_poly.type
_entity_poly.pdbx_seq_one_letter_code
_entity_poly.pdbx_strand_id
1 'polypeptide(L)'
;MSSTLDVKLNRIDRIFHPHEMVQGQVIISSPKGFSHQGLAMKVEGSARMQLSTKSAGLFDSFYNNVSPLELVYFHLPVAPAGKVPPGITKFPFEFELQGNDGQELLETYHGVCVSVKYEIICDCIRGIMKNKLHKTLEFVVEVPLREPLPDSPEEFHITPESLENVRPQSLSAMPYFHITGKVHRTNCPVNLPFTGEIIIEEAKSPIKSVELQLIRVESVAHAEGIARDGKSQ
;
A
#
# COMPACT_ATOMS: atom_id res chain seq x y z
N MET A 1 -16.69 -9.95 -33.02
CA MET A 1 -16.54 -9.58 -31.60
C MET A 1 -16.32 -10.84 -30.78
N SER A 2 -15.35 -10.82 -29.86
CA SER A 2 -15.06 -11.91 -28.92
C SER A 2 -15.89 -11.75 -27.65
N SER A 3 -16.06 -12.85 -26.89
CA SER A 3 -16.64 -12.76 -25.55
C SER A 3 -15.63 -12.15 -24.56
N THR A 4 -16.11 -11.36 -23.62
CA THR A 4 -15.31 -10.70 -22.58
C THR A 4 -15.84 -11.01 -21.18
N LEU A 5 -14.99 -10.87 -20.17
CA LEU A 5 -15.32 -10.99 -18.76
C LEU A 5 -14.83 -9.73 -18.04
N ASP A 6 -15.68 -9.17 -17.19
CA ASP A 6 -15.36 -8.03 -16.34
C ASP A 6 -15.81 -8.31 -14.90
N VAL A 7 -15.18 -7.63 -13.95
CA VAL A 7 -15.54 -7.69 -12.52
C VAL A 7 -15.81 -6.27 -12.08
N LYS A 8 -16.99 -6.03 -11.52
CA LYS A 8 -17.41 -4.72 -11.04
C LYS A 8 -17.81 -4.82 -9.58
N LEU A 9 -17.17 -4.03 -8.73
CA LEU A 9 -17.58 -3.84 -7.35
C LEU A 9 -18.76 -2.87 -7.26
N ASN A 10 -19.61 -3.07 -6.25
CA ASN A 10 -20.72 -2.16 -5.98
C ASN A 10 -20.21 -0.79 -5.49
N ARG A 11 -19.12 -0.79 -4.72
CA ARG A 11 -18.46 0.43 -4.23
C ARG A 11 -17.54 1.02 -5.31
N ILE A 12 -17.66 2.32 -5.56
CA ILE A 12 -17.00 3.00 -6.68
C ILE A 12 -15.52 3.29 -6.39
N ASP A 13 -15.21 3.73 -5.17
CA ASP A 13 -13.84 4.00 -4.70
C ASP A 13 -13.00 2.73 -4.54
N ARG A 14 -13.67 1.58 -4.36
CA ARG A 14 -13.06 0.26 -4.10
C ARG A 14 -12.22 0.23 -2.82
N ILE A 15 -12.51 1.10 -1.87
CA ILE A 15 -11.88 1.12 -0.56
C ILE A 15 -12.71 0.25 0.37
N PHE A 16 -12.09 -0.64 1.13
CA PHE A 16 -12.74 -1.49 2.12
C PHE A 16 -11.93 -1.54 3.40
N HIS A 17 -12.59 -1.87 4.50
CA HIS A 17 -11.96 -2.08 5.81
C HIS A 17 -12.06 -3.55 6.24
N PRO A 18 -11.24 -3.99 7.22
CA PRO A 18 -11.37 -5.33 7.80
C PRO A 18 -12.80 -5.64 8.23
N HIS A 19 -13.26 -6.86 7.96
CA HIS A 19 -14.61 -7.38 8.23
C HIS A 19 -15.75 -6.72 7.43
N GLU A 20 -15.44 -5.85 6.46
CA GLU A 20 -16.47 -5.35 5.55
C GLU A 20 -16.89 -6.39 4.51
N MET A 21 -18.17 -6.35 4.13
CA MET A 21 -18.69 -7.14 3.01
C MET A 21 -18.28 -6.52 1.68
N VAL A 22 -17.49 -7.26 0.91
CA VAL A 22 -17.14 -6.92 -0.47
C VAL A 22 -18.19 -7.52 -1.39
N GLN A 23 -18.87 -6.68 -2.17
CA GLN A 23 -19.96 -7.09 -3.04
C GLN A 23 -19.77 -6.57 -4.46
N GLY A 24 -20.18 -7.37 -5.44
CA GLY A 24 -20.07 -6.99 -6.84
C GLY A 24 -20.73 -7.97 -7.80
N GLN A 25 -20.37 -7.84 -9.07
CA GLN A 25 -20.86 -8.68 -10.15
C GLN A 25 -19.73 -9.04 -11.13
N VAL A 26 -19.68 -10.31 -11.52
CA VAL A 26 -18.97 -10.75 -12.73
C VAL A 26 -19.88 -10.53 -13.92
N ILE A 27 -19.40 -9.82 -14.93
CA ILE A 27 -20.15 -9.43 -16.12
C ILE A 27 -19.53 -10.12 -17.33
N ILE A 28 -20.28 -11.00 -17.99
CA ILE A 28 -19.86 -11.64 -19.23
C ILE A 28 -20.65 -11.04 -20.38
N SER A 29 -19.94 -10.50 -21.38
CA SER A 29 -20.51 -10.10 -22.66
C SER A 29 -20.17 -11.16 -23.71
N SER A 30 -21.17 -11.74 -24.36
CA SER A 30 -20.95 -12.79 -25.35
C SER A 30 -21.84 -12.61 -26.58
N PRO A 31 -21.27 -12.43 -27.79
CA PRO A 31 -22.09 -12.26 -29.00
C PRO A 31 -22.90 -13.49 -29.42
N LYS A 32 -22.44 -14.70 -29.07
CA LYS A 32 -23.05 -15.97 -29.50
C LYS A 32 -23.39 -16.92 -28.35
N GLY A 33 -23.12 -16.53 -27.11
CA GLY A 33 -23.16 -17.44 -25.96
C GLY A 33 -22.09 -18.53 -26.02
N PHE A 34 -21.92 -19.26 -24.92
CA PHE A 34 -21.02 -20.43 -24.84
C PHE A 34 -21.32 -21.28 -23.60
N SER A 35 -20.94 -22.55 -23.63
CA SER A 35 -20.89 -23.40 -22.44
C SER A 35 -19.62 -23.15 -21.64
N HIS A 36 -19.72 -23.20 -20.31
CA HIS A 36 -18.58 -23.09 -19.38
C HIS A 36 -18.61 -24.22 -18.34
N GLN A 37 -17.43 -24.54 -17.79
CA GLN A 37 -17.26 -25.58 -16.76
C GLN A 37 -17.41 -25.05 -15.33
N GLY A 38 -17.82 -23.79 -15.20
CA GLY A 38 -17.97 -23.08 -13.93
C GLY A 38 -17.28 -21.72 -13.98
N LEU A 39 -17.70 -20.82 -13.10
CA LEU A 39 -17.03 -19.55 -12.84
C LEU A 39 -16.46 -19.63 -11.43
N ALA A 40 -15.16 -19.46 -11.31
CA ALA A 40 -14.48 -19.39 -10.03
C ALA A 40 -13.88 -18.00 -9.86
N MET A 41 -13.99 -17.49 -8.63
CA MET A 41 -13.30 -16.31 -8.17
C MET A 41 -12.25 -16.73 -7.17
N LYS A 42 -11.10 -16.07 -7.21
CA LYS A 42 -10.03 -16.18 -6.23
C LYS A 42 -9.80 -14.78 -5.68
N VAL A 43 -9.74 -14.66 -4.36
CA VAL A 43 -9.40 -13.41 -3.68
C VAL A 43 -8.02 -13.60 -3.07
N GLU A 44 -7.10 -12.70 -3.39
CA GLU A 44 -5.71 -12.74 -2.92
C GLU A 44 -5.35 -11.40 -2.26
N GLY A 45 -4.71 -11.47 -1.11
CA GLY A 45 -4.10 -10.35 -0.41
C GLY A 45 -2.69 -10.75 -0.01
N SER A 46 -1.68 -9.94 -0.31
CA SER A 46 -0.31 -10.28 0.09
C SER A 46 0.58 -9.07 0.24
N ALA A 47 1.53 -9.15 1.18
CA ALA A 47 2.65 -8.24 1.31
C ALA A 47 3.91 -8.91 0.75
N ARG A 48 4.59 -8.22 -0.17
CA ARG A 48 5.74 -8.74 -0.90
C ARG A 48 6.85 -7.71 -0.93
N MET A 49 8.09 -8.17 -0.89
CA MET A 49 9.20 -7.36 -1.34
C MET A 49 9.12 -7.19 -2.86
N GLN A 50 9.57 -6.05 -3.37
CA GLN A 50 9.75 -5.83 -4.81
C GLN A 50 11.10 -5.16 -5.06
N LEU A 51 11.78 -5.63 -6.11
CA LEU A 51 13.08 -5.08 -6.50
C LEU A 51 12.87 -3.76 -7.24
N SER A 52 13.52 -2.71 -6.77
CA SER A 52 13.63 -1.45 -7.48
C SER A 52 14.92 -1.42 -8.28
N THR A 53 14.86 -0.90 -9.52
CA THR A 53 16.05 -0.67 -10.34
C THR A 53 17.02 0.33 -9.72
N LYS A 54 16.58 1.15 -8.76
CA LYS A 54 17.41 2.10 -8.00
C LYS A 54 18.13 1.47 -6.80
N SER A 55 17.66 0.32 -6.32
CA SER A 55 18.22 -0.40 -5.17
C SER A 55 18.76 -1.80 -5.52
N ALA A 56 18.89 -2.07 -6.82
CA ALA A 56 19.52 -3.29 -7.37
C ALA A 56 20.91 -3.51 -6.77
N GLY A 57 21.21 -4.75 -6.36
CA GLY A 57 22.46 -5.14 -5.70
C GLY A 57 22.44 -5.15 -4.16
N LEU A 58 21.74 -4.21 -3.51
CA LEU A 58 21.63 -4.16 -2.03
C LEU A 58 20.52 -5.09 -1.51
N PHE A 59 19.48 -5.33 -2.31
CA PHE A 59 18.28 -6.08 -1.93
C PHE A 59 18.16 -7.45 -2.61
N ASP A 60 19.07 -7.81 -3.52
CA ASP A 60 18.97 -9.04 -4.32
C ASP A 60 19.10 -10.33 -3.51
N SER A 61 19.95 -10.34 -2.47
CA SER A 61 20.11 -11.49 -1.57
C SER A 61 18.88 -11.68 -0.66
N PHE A 62 18.24 -10.59 -0.23
CA PHE A 62 17.05 -10.63 0.61
C PHE A 62 15.80 -11.05 -0.16
N TYR A 63 15.61 -10.51 -1.38
CA TYR A 63 14.42 -10.77 -2.19
C TYR A 63 14.20 -12.26 -2.48
N ASN A 64 15.28 -12.99 -2.78
CA ASN A 64 15.17 -14.43 -3.11
C ASN A 64 14.86 -15.32 -1.89
N ASN A 65 15.07 -14.83 -0.67
CA ASN A 65 14.91 -15.60 0.56
C ASN A 65 13.66 -15.22 1.37
N VAL A 66 13.02 -14.08 1.07
CA VAL A 66 11.82 -13.62 1.77
C VAL A 66 10.58 -14.07 1.02
N SER A 67 9.84 -15.02 1.61
CA SER A 67 8.55 -15.44 1.08
C SER A 67 7.50 -14.35 1.26
N PRO A 68 6.59 -14.12 0.29
CA PRO A 68 5.42 -13.27 0.46
C PRO A 68 4.64 -13.61 1.73
N LEU A 69 4.25 -12.58 2.47
CA LEU A 69 3.24 -12.74 3.51
C LEU A 69 1.87 -12.79 2.85
N GLU A 70 1.26 -13.97 2.84
CA GLU A 70 -0.13 -14.13 2.41
C GLU A 70 -1.06 -13.60 3.50
N LEU A 71 -1.92 -12.66 3.14
CA LEU A 71 -2.87 -12.00 4.05
C LEU A 71 -4.28 -12.55 3.86
N VAL A 72 -4.67 -12.77 2.61
CA VAL A 72 -5.99 -13.29 2.22
C VAL A 72 -5.78 -14.26 1.07
N TYR A 73 -6.35 -15.46 1.16
CA TYR A 73 -6.36 -16.41 0.06
C TYR A 73 -7.55 -17.35 0.18
N PHE A 74 -8.52 -17.20 -0.71
CA PHE A 74 -9.61 -18.17 -0.81
C PHE A 74 -10.24 -18.18 -2.20
N HIS A 75 -10.99 -19.25 -2.45
CA HIS A 75 -11.78 -19.43 -3.66
C HIS A 75 -13.27 -19.33 -3.36
N LEU A 76 -13.99 -18.62 -4.22
CA LEU A 76 -15.43 -18.47 -4.18
C LEU A 76 -16.04 -19.02 -5.49
N PRO A 77 -16.89 -20.06 -5.45
CA PRO A 77 -17.65 -20.47 -6.63
C PRO A 77 -18.69 -19.39 -6.97
N VAL A 78 -18.59 -18.79 -8.16
CA VAL A 78 -19.51 -17.73 -8.61
C VAL A 78 -20.71 -18.32 -9.36
N ALA A 79 -20.48 -19.36 -10.17
CA ALA A 79 -21.55 -20.09 -10.84
C ALA A 79 -21.11 -21.52 -11.18
N PRO A 80 -22.00 -22.52 -11.11
CA PRO A 80 -21.72 -23.88 -11.53
C PRO A 80 -21.50 -23.97 -13.06
N ALA A 81 -21.11 -25.14 -13.55
CA ALA A 81 -21.05 -25.40 -14.99
C ALA A 81 -22.41 -25.14 -15.66
N GLY A 82 -22.39 -24.55 -16.86
CA GLY A 82 -23.63 -24.08 -17.48
C GLY A 82 -23.42 -23.45 -18.85
N LYS A 83 -24.40 -22.64 -19.27
CA LYS A 83 -24.40 -21.89 -20.53
C LYS A 83 -24.60 -20.41 -20.24
N VAL A 84 -23.77 -19.59 -20.89
CA VAL A 84 -23.98 -18.14 -21.01
C VAL A 84 -24.73 -17.89 -22.32
N PRO A 85 -25.92 -17.26 -22.30
CA PRO A 85 -26.66 -16.90 -23.52
C PRO A 85 -25.96 -15.78 -24.31
N PRO A 86 -26.35 -15.53 -25.58
CA PRO A 86 -25.97 -14.32 -26.29
C PRO A 86 -26.43 -13.06 -25.53
N GLY A 87 -25.59 -12.02 -25.52
CA GLY A 87 -25.84 -10.76 -24.80
C GLY A 87 -24.96 -10.61 -23.56
N ILE A 88 -25.50 -9.93 -22.53
CA ILE A 88 -24.83 -9.65 -21.26
C ILE A 88 -25.43 -10.54 -20.18
N THR A 89 -24.59 -11.29 -19.48
CA THR A 89 -24.97 -12.08 -18.30
C THR A 89 -24.20 -11.57 -17.09
N LYS A 90 -24.87 -11.50 -15.94
CA LYS A 90 -24.29 -10.99 -14.68
C LYS A 90 -24.41 -12.04 -13.60
N PHE A 91 -23.33 -12.28 -12.88
CA PHE A 91 -23.28 -13.18 -11.73
C PHE A 91 -22.89 -12.39 -10.49
N PRO A 92 -23.77 -12.24 -9.49
CA PRO A 92 -23.41 -11.55 -8.26
C PRO A 92 -22.42 -12.38 -7.44
N PHE A 93 -21.59 -11.70 -6.65
CA PHE A 93 -20.72 -12.32 -5.66
C PHE A 93 -20.66 -11.44 -4.42
N GLU A 94 -20.39 -12.07 -3.29
CA GLU A 94 -20.06 -11.39 -2.05
C GLU A 94 -19.14 -12.24 -1.18
N PHE A 95 -18.32 -11.58 -0.37
CA PHE A 95 -17.50 -12.20 0.66
C PHE A 95 -17.18 -11.21 1.77
N GLU A 96 -16.88 -11.71 2.97
CA GLU A 96 -16.35 -10.90 4.06
C GLU A 96 -14.83 -10.75 3.91
N LEU A 97 -14.33 -9.51 3.99
CA LEU A 97 -12.90 -9.22 3.91
C LEU A 97 -12.23 -9.48 5.26
N GLN A 98 -11.69 -10.68 5.43
CA GLN A 98 -10.94 -11.08 6.62
C GLN A 98 -9.64 -11.79 6.23
N GLY A 99 -8.63 -11.70 7.08
CA GLY A 99 -7.36 -12.37 6.85
C GLY A 99 -7.45 -13.89 7.08
N ASN A 100 -6.51 -14.61 6.47
CA ASN A 100 -6.37 -16.05 6.65
C ASN A 100 -6.10 -16.39 8.12
N ASP A 101 -6.78 -17.39 8.66
CA ASP A 101 -6.57 -17.90 10.03
C ASP A 101 -6.56 -16.80 11.12
N GLY A 102 -7.34 -15.72 10.91
CA GLY A 102 -7.42 -14.59 11.85
C GLY A 102 -6.25 -13.60 11.78
N GLN A 103 -5.39 -13.71 10.76
CA GLN A 103 -4.33 -12.75 10.50
C GLN A 103 -4.90 -11.35 10.28
N GLU A 104 -4.23 -10.35 10.86
CA GLU A 104 -4.62 -8.96 10.63
C GLU A 104 -4.28 -8.52 9.20
N LEU A 105 -5.19 -7.77 8.61
CA LEU A 105 -4.96 -7.16 7.30
C LEU A 105 -4.01 -5.98 7.43
N LEU A 106 -3.22 -5.76 6.39
CA LEU A 106 -2.35 -4.60 6.26
C LEU A 106 -2.97 -3.60 5.28
N GLU A 107 -2.72 -2.32 5.49
CA GLU A 107 -3.16 -1.27 4.57
C GLU A 107 -2.51 -1.46 3.19
N THR A 108 -3.29 -1.25 2.11
CA THR A 108 -2.76 -1.31 0.75
C THR A 108 -1.65 -0.29 0.59
N TYR A 109 -0.50 -0.74 0.09
CA TYR A 109 0.69 0.09 -0.03
C TYR A 109 1.47 -0.29 -1.29
N HIS A 110 1.87 0.71 -2.07
CA HIS A 110 2.74 0.52 -3.24
C HIS A 110 4.00 1.34 -3.06
N GLY A 111 4.99 0.73 -2.42
CA GLY A 111 6.29 1.34 -2.14
C GLY A 111 7.31 1.17 -3.25
N VAL A 112 8.56 1.47 -2.92
CA VAL A 112 9.73 1.20 -3.76
C VAL A 112 10.25 -0.22 -3.51
N CYS A 113 10.28 -0.65 -2.24
CA CYS A 113 10.87 -1.92 -1.81
C CYS A 113 9.82 -2.93 -1.33
N VAL A 114 8.63 -2.49 -0.93
CA VAL A 114 7.53 -3.31 -0.42
C VAL A 114 6.23 -2.96 -1.13
N SER A 115 5.39 -3.96 -1.37
CA SER A 115 4.04 -3.82 -1.92
C SER A 115 3.06 -4.68 -1.14
N VAL A 116 1.97 -4.08 -0.68
CA VAL A 116 0.81 -4.74 -0.08
C VAL A 116 -0.35 -4.56 -1.05
N LYS A 117 -0.90 -5.67 -1.55
CA LYS A 117 -1.86 -5.67 -2.66
C LYS A 117 -2.99 -6.66 -2.41
N TYR A 118 -4.22 -6.26 -2.78
CA TYR A 118 -5.43 -7.08 -2.71
C TYR A 118 -6.15 -7.13 -4.05
N GLU A 119 -6.48 -8.34 -4.52
CA GLU A 119 -7.02 -8.59 -5.84
C GLU A 119 -8.15 -9.61 -5.84
N ILE A 120 -9.13 -9.37 -6.71
CA ILE A 120 -10.13 -10.32 -7.14
C ILE A 120 -9.73 -10.82 -8.53
N ILE A 121 -9.52 -12.12 -8.65
CA ILE A 121 -9.20 -12.81 -9.90
C ILE A 121 -10.37 -13.69 -10.27
N CYS A 122 -10.96 -13.48 -11.44
CA CYS A 122 -12.07 -14.29 -11.93
C CYS A 122 -11.68 -15.00 -13.23
N ASP A 123 -11.85 -16.32 -13.23
CA ASP A 123 -11.62 -17.19 -14.38
C ASP A 123 -12.93 -17.86 -14.82
N CYS A 124 -13.17 -17.88 -16.13
CA CYS A 124 -14.28 -18.60 -16.75
C CYS A 124 -13.74 -19.57 -17.81
N ILE A 125 -13.84 -20.87 -17.51
CA ILE A 125 -13.35 -21.96 -18.37
C ILE A 125 -14.43 -22.31 -19.40
N ARG A 126 -14.15 -22.10 -20.70
CA ARG A 126 -15.11 -22.24 -21.82
C ARG A 126 -15.01 -23.57 -22.59
N GLY A 127 -14.37 -24.57 -21.98
CA GLY A 127 -14.03 -25.85 -22.61
C GLY A 127 -12.58 -25.95 -23.08
N ILE A 128 -12.15 -27.14 -23.49
CA ILE A 128 -10.74 -27.52 -23.70
C ILE A 128 -10.05 -26.73 -24.84
N MET A 129 -10.79 -26.41 -25.90
CA MET A 129 -10.24 -25.77 -27.11
C MET A 129 -10.38 -24.23 -27.13
N LYS A 130 -10.96 -23.62 -26.09
CA LYS A 130 -11.21 -22.16 -26.04
C LYS A 130 -10.41 -21.55 -24.90
N ASN A 131 -9.76 -20.43 -25.17
CA ASN A 131 -9.08 -19.64 -24.13
C ASN A 131 -10.07 -19.35 -22.99
N LYS A 132 -9.62 -19.50 -21.74
CA LYS A 132 -10.37 -19.03 -20.58
C LYS A 132 -10.59 -17.51 -20.70
N LEU A 133 -11.72 -17.03 -20.18
CA LEU A 133 -11.84 -15.60 -19.91
C LEU A 133 -11.23 -15.34 -18.54
N HIS A 134 -10.51 -14.24 -18.41
CA HIS A 134 -9.78 -13.89 -17.21
C HIS A 134 -9.91 -12.40 -16.96
N LYS A 135 -10.11 -12.03 -15.70
CA LYS A 135 -10.06 -10.65 -15.24
C LYS A 135 -9.46 -10.60 -13.85
N THR A 136 -8.59 -9.63 -13.65
CA THR A 136 -8.09 -9.23 -12.32
C THR A 136 -8.60 -7.83 -12.01
N LEU A 137 -9.03 -7.62 -10.77
CA LEU A 137 -9.49 -6.35 -10.24
C LEU A 137 -8.83 -6.12 -8.89
N GLU A 138 -8.01 -5.08 -8.80
CA GLU A 138 -7.46 -4.60 -7.54
C GLU A 138 -8.46 -3.72 -6.78
N PHE A 139 -8.42 -3.82 -5.45
CA PHE A 139 -9.16 -2.98 -4.51
C PHE A 139 -8.25 -2.55 -3.35
N VAL A 140 -8.63 -1.47 -2.68
CA VAL A 140 -7.86 -0.84 -1.61
C VAL A 140 -8.39 -1.32 -0.26
N VAL A 141 -7.49 -1.68 0.63
CA VAL A 141 -7.78 -1.97 2.03
C VAL A 141 -7.21 -0.84 2.87
N GLU A 142 -8.05 -0.12 3.58
CA GLU A 142 -7.65 0.84 4.62
C GLU A 142 -7.77 0.15 5.98
N VAL A 143 -6.80 0.38 6.86
CA VAL A 143 -6.82 -0.22 8.21
C VAL A 143 -6.93 0.91 9.22
N PRO A 144 -8.15 1.25 9.67
CA PRO A 144 -8.35 2.35 10.59
C PRO A 144 -7.63 2.09 11.92
N LEU A 145 -7.11 3.16 12.51
CA LEU A 145 -6.60 3.11 13.87
C LEU A 145 -7.69 2.63 14.82
N ARG A 146 -7.37 1.61 15.62
CA ARG A 146 -8.29 1.10 16.65
C ARG A 146 -8.43 2.08 17.81
N GLU A 147 -7.35 2.80 18.12
CA GLU A 147 -7.30 3.78 19.20
C GLU A 147 -6.74 5.11 18.68
N PRO A 148 -7.24 6.26 19.18
CA PRO A 148 -6.65 7.55 18.87
C PRO A 148 -5.18 7.58 19.29
N LEU A 149 -4.32 8.10 18.42
CA LEU A 149 -2.93 8.34 18.77
C LEU A 149 -2.88 9.45 19.85
N PRO A 150 -2.00 9.33 20.85
CA PRO A 150 -1.89 10.33 21.89
C PRO A 150 -1.43 11.68 21.32
N ASP A 151 -1.90 12.76 21.93
CA ASP A 151 -1.33 14.09 21.69
C ASP A 151 0.11 14.09 22.19
N SER A 152 1.04 14.12 21.24
CA SER A 152 2.48 14.03 21.47
C SER A 152 3.16 15.30 20.94
N PRO A 153 2.97 16.46 21.59
CA PRO A 153 3.71 17.66 21.22
C PRO A 153 5.20 17.44 21.53
N GLU A 154 6.06 17.90 20.64
CA GLU A 154 7.51 17.76 20.78
C GLU A 154 8.17 19.12 20.60
N GLU A 155 8.95 19.50 21.61
CA GLU A 155 9.80 20.68 21.56
C GLU A 155 11.17 20.28 21.01
N PHE A 156 11.75 21.15 20.20
CA PHE A 156 13.07 20.94 19.63
C PHE A 156 13.94 22.19 19.80
N HIS A 157 15.25 21.96 19.83
CA HIS A 157 16.26 23.01 19.81
C HIS A 157 17.35 22.61 18.83
N ILE A 158 17.82 23.57 18.05
CA ILE A 158 18.84 23.40 17.02
C ILE A 158 19.97 24.39 17.31
N THR A 159 21.15 23.85 17.59
CA THR A 159 22.42 24.57 17.70
C THR A 159 23.43 23.92 16.75
N PRO A 160 24.58 24.56 16.47
CA PRO A 160 25.64 23.92 15.68
C PRO A 160 26.03 22.53 16.20
N GLU A 161 26.01 22.30 17.51
CA GLU A 161 26.37 21.03 18.14
C GLU A 161 25.28 19.95 18.01
N SER A 162 24.03 20.33 17.78
CA SER A 162 22.90 19.40 17.64
C SER A 162 22.66 18.97 16.18
N LEU A 163 23.42 19.50 15.22
CA LEU A 163 23.25 19.17 13.80
C LEU A 163 23.75 17.76 13.49
N GLU A 164 22.88 16.96 12.87
CA GLU A 164 23.22 15.65 12.33
C GLU A 164 23.66 15.76 10.86
N ASN A 165 24.41 14.77 10.37
CA ASN A 165 24.84 14.64 8.96
C ASN A 165 25.66 15.80 8.37
N VAL A 166 26.20 16.69 9.21
CA VAL A 166 27.07 17.79 8.78
C VAL A 166 28.53 17.36 8.71
N ARG A 167 29.27 17.84 7.70
CA ARG A 167 30.72 17.59 7.60
C ARG A 167 31.44 18.29 8.76
N PRO A 168 32.40 17.63 9.45
CA PRO A 168 33.10 18.23 10.60
C PRO A 168 33.77 19.58 10.30
N GLN A 169 34.28 19.77 9.08
CA GLN A 169 34.89 21.02 8.61
C GLN A 169 33.88 22.18 8.49
N SER A 170 32.60 21.87 8.26
CA SER A 170 31.54 22.87 8.19
C SER A 170 31.10 23.33 9.59
N LEU A 171 31.17 22.44 10.60
CA LEU A 171 30.81 22.77 11.98
C LEU A 171 31.76 23.80 12.58
N SER A 172 33.08 23.69 12.34
CA SER A 172 34.07 24.61 12.91
C SER A 172 34.03 26.03 12.33
N ALA A 173 33.51 26.18 11.11
CA ALA A 173 33.35 27.48 10.45
C ALA A 173 31.94 28.09 10.63
N MET A 174 31.04 27.37 11.30
CA MET A 174 29.64 27.76 11.42
C MET A 174 29.48 28.85 12.50
N PRO A 175 28.88 30.01 12.17
CA PRO A 175 28.54 30.99 13.18
C PRO A 175 27.50 30.41 14.14
N TYR A 176 27.59 30.77 15.41
CA TYR A 176 26.63 30.31 16.41
C TYR A 176 25.20 30.78 16.08
N PHE A 177 24.25 29.88 16.28
CA PHE A 177 22.82 30.15 16.24
C PHE A 177 22.11 29.26 17.27
N HIS A 178 20.92 29.67 17.67
CA HIS A 178 20.03 28.93 18.54
C HIS A 178 18.61 29.09 18.00
N ILE A 179 18.03 27.99 17.53
CA ILE A 179 16.67 27.93 17.03
C ILE A 179 15.89 26.99 17.93
N THR A 180 14.76 27.43 18.44
CA THR A 180 13.83 26.61 19.22
C THR A 180 12.54 26.45 18.43
N GLY A 181 11.71 25.50 18.86
CA GLY A 181 10.39 25.36 18.30
C GLY A 181 9.63 24.22 18.91
N LYS A 182 8.43 24.06 18.41
CA LYS A 182 7.51 23.04 18.88
C LYS A 182 6.67 22.56 17.73
N VAL A 183 6.60 21.25 17.55
CA VAL A 183 5.58 20.61 16.73
C VAL A 183 4.44 20.20 17.66
N HIS A 184 3.20 20.53 17.28
CA HIS A 184 2.06 20.25 18.16
C HIS A 184 1.72 18.76 18.25
N ARG A 185 2.17 17.96 17.26
CA ARG A 185 1.91 16.52 17.18
C ARG A 185 3.08 15.82 16.49
N THR A 186 3.53 14.70 17.04
CA THR A 186 4.41 13.75 16.34
C THR A 186 3.63 12.63 15.66
N ASN A 187 2.41 12.38 16.12
CA ASN A 187 1.43 11.51 15.47
C ASN A 187 0.54 12.33 14.54
N CYS A 188 0.78 12.25 13.22
CA CYS A 188 0.16 13.16 12.25
C CYS A 188 -0.79 12.42 11.29
N PRO A 189 -2.11 12.45 11.52
CA PRO A 189 -3.08 11.96 10.54
C PRO A 189 -2.96 12.73 9.22
N VAL A 190 -2.98 12.01 8.09
CA VAL A 190 -2.77 12.59 6.74
C VAL A 190 -3.81 13.65 6.38
N ASN A 191 -5.00 13.56 6.96
CA ASN A 191 -6.12 14.48 6.75
C ASN A 191 -6.12 15.70 7.69
N LEU A 192 -5.13 15.85 8.56
CA LEU A 192 -4.99 16.98 9.47
C LEU A 192 -3.75 17.83 9.13
N PRO A 193 -3.80 19.15 9.35
CA PRO A 193 -2.66 20.01 9.12
C PRO A 193 -1.52 19.69 10.10
N PHE A 194 -0.29 19.65 9.58
CA PHE A 194 0.91 19.67 10.41
C PHE A 194 1.14 21.09 10.92
N THR A 195 1.21 21.26 12.24
CA THR A 195 1.28 22.59 12.88
C THR A 195 2.36 22.64 13.95
N GLY A 196 2.90 23.84 14.15
CA GLY A 196 3.94 24.11 15.12
C GLY A 196 4.45 25.54 15.01
N GLU A 197 5.54 25.81 15.73
CA GLU A 197 6.24 27.09 15.75
C GLU A 197 7.75 26.87 15.63
N ILE A 198 8.42 27.84 15.02
CA ILE A 198 9.88 27.92 14.90
C ILE A 198 10.28 29.32 15.32
N ILE A 199 11.24 29.41 16.24
CA ILE A 199 11.71 30.66 16.83
C ILE A 199 13.22 30.72 16.65
N ILE A 200 13.72 31.82 16.08
CA ILE A 200 15.15 32.11 16.03
C ILE A 200 15.46 32.91 17.30
N GLU A 201 15.97 32.24 18.32
CA GLU A 201 16.32 32.85 19.61
C GLU A 201 17.58 33.71 19.48
N GLU A 202 18.60 33.17 18.82
CA GLU A 202 19.87 33.85 18.59
C GLU A 202 20.47 33.47 17.24
N ALA A 203 21.09 34.44 16.54
CA ALA A 203 21.92 34.17 15.37
C ALA A 203 23.06 35.20 15.29
N LYS A 204 24.31 34.73 15.30
CA LYS A 204 25.50 35.60 15.14
C LYS A 204 25.72 36.06 13.70
N SER A 205 24.98 35.50 12.75
CA SER A 205 24.99 35.89 11.34
C SER A 205 23.56 35.81 10.79
N PRO A 206 23.20 36.62 9.77
CA PRO A 206 21.85 36.60 9.20
C PRO A 206 21.46 35.20 8.69
N ILE A 207 20.32 34.69 9.13
CA ILE A 207 19.74 33.47 8.59
C ILE A 207 19.08 33.79 7.25
N LYS A 208 19.56 33.14 6.19
CA LYS A 208 19.07 33.37 4.83
C LYS A 208 17.70 32.70 4.59
N SER A 209 17.53 31.48 5.08
CA SER A 209 16.30 30.69 4.95
C SER A 209 16.22 29.65 6.06
N VAL A 210 14.99 29.25 6.38
CA VAL A 210 14.67 28.07 7.19
C VAL A 210 13.74 27.21 6.33
N GLU A 211 14.12 25.95 6.12
CA GLU A 211 13.37 25.02 5.28
C GLU A 211 12.91 23.84 6.13
N LEU A 212 11.61 23.53 6.03
CA LEU A 212 11.03 22.34 6.64
C LEU A 212 10.84 21.28 5.56
N GLN A 213 11.43 20.10 5.76
CA GLN A 213 11.33 18.99 4.82
C GLN A 213 10.57 17.82 5.44
N LEU A 214 9.58 17.31 4.70
CA LEU A 214 8.93 16.05 5.02
C LEU A 214 9.58 14.95 4.17
N ILE A 215 10.33 14.06 4.82
CA ILE A 215 11.05 12.98 4.17
C ILE A 215 10.33 11.66 4.45
N ARG A 216 9.96 10.93 3.40
CA ARG A 216 9.48 9.55 3.51
C ARG A 216 10.66 8.60 3.43
N VAL A 217 10.79 7.73 4.42
CA VAL A 217 11.82 6.67 4.45
C VAL A 217 11.11 5.32 4.42
N GLU A 218 11.52 4.46 3.50
CA GLU A 218 11.05 3.07 3.43
C GLU A 218 12.17 2.14 3.89
N SER A 219 11.89 1.25 4.82
CA SER A 219 12.89 0.34 5.41
C SER A 219 12.39 -1.08 5.44
N VAL A 220 13.24 -2.03 5.10
CA VAL A 220 12.99 -3.47 5.20
C VAL A 220 14.02 -4.07 6.15
N ALA A 221 13.56 -4.75 7.20
CA ALA A 221 14.41 -5.45 8.15
C ALA A 221 14.24 -6.97 7.98
N HIS A 222 15.35 -7.70 7.95
CA HIS A 222 15.38 -9.16 7.93
C HIS A 222 16.47 -9.66 8.91
N ALA A 223 16.46 -10.95 9.25
CA ALA A 223 17.38 -11.54 10.25
C ALA A 223 18.87 -11.26 9.97
N GLU A 224 19.24 -10.98 8.71
CA GLU A 224 20.61 -10.69 8.27
C GLU A 224 20.94 -9.19 8.13
N GLY A 225 19.99 -8.26 8.37
CA GLY A 225 20.26 -6.81 8.33
C GLY A 225 19.04 -5.93 8.06
N ILE A 226 19.27 -4.61 8.01
CA ILE A 226 18.26 -3.58 7.68
C ILE A 226 18.69 -2.85 6.42
N ALA A 227 17.82 -2.77 5.44
CA ALA A 227 18.03 -2.02 4.21
C ALA A 227 17.01 -0.88 4.11
N ARG A 228 17.47 0.34 3.80
CA ARG A 228 16.67 1.58 3.83
C ARG A 228 16.78 2.32 2.50
N ASP A 229 15.65 2.75 1.95
CA ASP A 229 15.59 3.71 0.85
C ASP A 229 15.20 5.09 1.41
N GLY A 230 16.00 6.11 1.09
CA GLY A 230 15.99 7.41 1.74
C GLY A 230 17.04 7.50 2.84
N LYS A 231 18.14 8.22 2.58
CA LYS A 231 18.98 8.75 3.65
C LYS A 231 18.24 9.95 4.22
N SER A 232 18.06 10.01 5.55
CA SER A 232 17.99 11.30 6.24
C SER A 232 19.21 12.09 5.76
N GLN A 233 18.98 13.15 4.99
CA GLN A 233 20.06 14.03 4.53
C GLN A 233 20.67 14.77 5.71
#